data_AF-A0AAV6BC58-F1
#
_entry.id   AF-A0AAV6BC58-F1
#
_cell.length_a   1.000
_cell.length_b   1.000
_cell.length_c   1.000
_cell.angle_alpha   90.00
_cell.angle_beta   90.00
_cell.angle_gamma   90.00
#
_symmetry.space_group_name_H-M   'P 1'
#
loop_
_entity.id
_entity.type
_entity.pdbx_description
1 polymer ?
#
loop_
_entity_poly.entity_id
_entity_poly.type
_entity_poly.pdbx_seq_one_letter_code
_entity_poly.pdbx_strand_id
1 'polypeptide(L)'
;MKKSVQMATTVLAAAFLLFGARTSAQATQQSAPTLNPEKKQDKPADVTPLTLDAPPPVNAEEDAAMKAFRAAPFTDMPKKNQLGEDFVQKYPQSRYRAEVYAMLVRGYLSINQVDKMETVGEKEIALNPNDAQTLAIMGSALPRVMNASTPEPQKRLDKAEQYSKRALEIMPTLSKPEEMSDAEFLKAKDQTSALAYSGLGIVAFRRSRFAEAIPNFEQAIKLDPTPDPVNLYLLGLSNEKTSHFDEAAAAFTKCAAIPGGLQTTCKTGADEAKKLGTTQLSAPK
;
A
#
# COMPACT_ATOMS: atom_id res chain seq x y z
N MET A 1 -22.69 47.24 34.60
CA MET A 1 -22.56 46.39 35.80
C MET A 1 -21.31 45.52 35.59
N LYS A 2 -20.09 45.93 35.99
CA LYS A 2 -19.36 45.60 37.26
C LYS A 2 -19.58 44.12 37.67
N LYS A 3 -18.60 43.22 37.87
CA LYS A 3 -17.21 43.24 38.42
C LYS A 3 -16.42 42.05 37.78
N SER A 4 -15.12 42.01 37.45
CA SER A 4 -13.83 42.25 38.15
C SER A 4 -13.52 41.32 39.33
N VAL A 5 -12.34 40.65 39.29
CA VAL A 5 -11.34 40.26 40.34
C VAL A 5 -10.54 39.02 39.83
N GLN A 6 -9.29 39.15 39.34
CA GLN A 6 -7.95 39.10 40.00
C GLN A 6 -7.64 37.76 40.72
N MET A 7 -6.59 36.97 40.38
CA MET A 7 -5.11 37.10 40.42
C MET A 7 -4.49 36.38 41.66
N ALA A 8 -3.39 35.63 41.46
CA ALA A 8 -2.33 35.16 42.40
C ALA A 8 -1.93 33.70 42.06
N THR A 9 -0.82 33.36 41.38
CA THR A 9 0.62 33.45 41.71
C THR A 9 1.05 32.79 43.03
N THR A 10 1.76 31.66 42.96
CA THR A 10 2.87 31.36 43.89
C THR A 10 3.89 30.43 43.23
N VAL A 11 5.13 30.92 43.19
CA VAL A 11 6.38 30.21 42.86
C VAL A 11 7.02 29.83 44.21
N LEU A 12 7.62 28.64 44.32
CA LEU A 12 8.84 28.50 45.13
C LEU A 12 9.71 27.34 44.61
N ALA A 13 10.96 27.69 44.30
CA ALA A 13 12.08 26.83 44.03
C ALA A 13 12.85 26.53 45.34
N ALA A 14 13.59 25.41 45.40
CA ALA A 14 14.96 25.37 45.93
C ALA A 14 15.57 23.96 45.79
N ALA A 15 16.79 23.95 45.27
CA ALA A 15 17.73 22.82 45.16
C ALA A 15 18.80 22.91 46.28
N PHE A 16 19.47 21.81 46.64
CA PHE A 16 20.86 21.70 47.15
C PHE A 16 21.24 20.17 47.14
N LEU A 17 22.19 19.68 46.31
CA LEU A 17 23.66 19.50 46.51
C LEU A 17 24.01 18.71 47.81
N LEU A 18 25.00 17.81 47.95
CA LEU A 18 25.99 17.05 47.16
C LEU A 18 26.83 16.21 48.19
N PHE A 19 27.62 15.23 47.73
CA PHE A 19 28.75 14.51 48.40
C PHE A 19 28.43 13.61 49.63
N GLY A 20 29.08 12.47 49.90
CA GLY A 20 30.24 11.79 49.34
C GLY A 20 30.79 10.77 50.37
N ALA A 21 31.81 10.00 49.96
CA ALA A 21 32.75 9.18 50.73
C ALA A 21 32.49 7.66 50.94
N ARG A 22 33.50 6.90 50.51
CA ARG A 22 33.79 5.46 50.71
C ARG A 22 34.80 5.28 51.85
N THR A 23 34.80 4.12 52.51
CA THR A 23 35.97 3.37 53.08
C THR A 23 35.49 1.94 53.44
N SER A 24 35.95 0.83 52.82
CA SER A 24 37.07 -0.08 53.18
C SER A 24 37.15 -0.45 54.68
N ALA A 25 37.43 -1.67 55.17
CA ALA A 25 37.65 -3.04 54.69
C ALA A 25 37.85 -3.90 55.97
N GLN A 26 37.57 -5.21 55.97
CA GLN A 26 38.46 -6.28 56.50
C GLN A 26 37.79 -7.66 56.54
N ALA A 27 38.60 -8.66 56.18
CA ALA A 27 38.29 -10.08 56.14
C ALA A 27 38.76 -10.78 57.42
N THR A 28 38.06 -11.86 57.81
CA THR A 28 38.62 -12.95 58.62
C THR A 28 38.04 -14.29 58.18
N GLN A 29 38.93 -15.20 57.78
CA GLN A 29 38.67 -16.63 57.58
C GLN A 29 38.52 -17.33 58.94
N GLN A 30 37.60 -18.29 59.04
CA GLN A 30 37.79 -19.49 59.87
C GLN A 30 36.86 -20.63 59.47
N SER A 31 37.30 -21.83 59.79
CA SER A 31 37.19 -23.07 59.03
C SER A 31 35.96 -23.92 59.38
N ALA A 32 35.61 -24.81 58.45
CA ALA A 32 34.56 -25.83 58.57
C ALA A 32 34.84 -26.90 59.63
N PRO A 33 33.83 -27.75 59.91
CA PRO A 33 34.05 -29.19 59.90
C PRO A 33 33.12 -29.92 58.92
N THR A 34 33.71 -30.82 58.14
CA THR A 34 33.05 -31.84 57.30
C THR A 34 32.51 -32.99 58.14
N LEU A 35 31.36 -33.56 57.76
CA LEU A 35 31.15 -35.01 57.53
C LEU A 35 29.82 -35.27 56.76
N ASN A 36 29.92 -36.22 55.83
CA ASN A 36 29.07 -36.65 54.71
C ASN A 36 27.88 -37.57 55.14
N PRO A 37 27.08 -38.20 54.25
CA PRO A 37 26.28 -37.70 53.11
C PRO A 37 24.86 -38.33 53.07
N GLU A 38 23.84 -37.67 52.52
CA GLU A 38 22.67 -38.41 51.98
C GLU A 38 22.14 -37.78 50.70
N LYS A 39 22.11 -38.62 49.66
CA LYS A 39 21.67 -38.31 48.30
C LYS A 39 20.18 -37.99 48.29
N LYS A 40 19.80 -36.82 47.77
CA LYS A 40 18.61 -36.69 46.91
C LYS A 40 18.92 -35.72 45.78
N GLN A 41 18.89 -36.29 44.59
CA GLN A 41 19.19 -35.68 43.31
C GLN A 41 17.89 -35.09 42.78
N ASP A 42 17.62 -33.82 43.09
CA ASP A 42 16.58 -33.07 42.40
C ASP A 42 17.20 -32.39 41.17
N LYS A 43 16.72 -32.80 39.99
CA LYS A 43 17.04 -32.17 38.71
C LYS A 43 16.66 -30.69 38.78
N PRO A 44 17.50 -29.76 38.31
CA PRO A 44 17.03 -28.41 38.01
C PRO A 44 15.97 -28.54 36.92
N ALA A 45 14.78 -28.01 37.17
CA ALA A 45 13.77 -27.81 36.15
C ALA A 45 14.40 -26.97 35.04
N ASP A 46 14.30 -27.45 33.81
CA ASP A 46 14.75 -26.80 32.61
C ASP A 46 13.89 -25.56 32.38
N VAL A 47 14.27 -24.43 32.99
CA VAL A 47 13.66 -23.13 32.71
C VAL A 47 14.20 -22.67 31.36
N THR A 48 13.50 -23.08 30.31
CA THR A 48 13.66 -22.48 28.98
C THR A 48 13.35 -20.99 29.10
N PRO A 49 14.24 -20.07 28.69
CA PRO A 49 13.94 -18.65 28.70
C PRO A 49 12.76 -18.39 27.75
N LEU A 50 11.74 -17.69 28.22
CA LEU A 50 10.72 -17.08 27.37
C LEU A 50 11.41 -16.10 26.41
N THR A 51 11.68 -16.53 25.19
CA THR A 51 12.12 -15.65 24.10
C THR A 51 10.90 -14.85 23.62
N LEU A 52 10.90 -13.56 23.93
CA LEU A 52 10.07 -12.57 23.26
C LEU A 52 10.51 -12.47 21.78
N ASP A 53 9.54 -12.62 20.87
CA ASP A 53 9.57 -12.23 19.45
C ASP A 53 10.40 -13.06 18.43
N ALA A 54 10.36 -14.39 18.49
CA ALA A 54 10.65 -15.22 17.32
C ALA A 54 9.34 -15.68 16.64
N PRO A 55 9.14 -15.46 15.31
CA PRO A 55 8.01 -16.05 14.60
C PRO A 55 7.97 -17.57 14.82
N PRO A 56 6.79 -18.19 14.99
CA PRO A 56 6.69 -19.62 15.21
C PRO A 56 7.38 -20.39 14.07
N PRO A 57 8.02 -21.54 14.36
CA PRO A 57 8.78 -22.29 13.37
C PRO A 57 7.84 -22.71 12.24
N VAL A 58 8.23 -22.37 11.01
CA VAL A 58 7.59 -22.85 9.78
C VAL A 58 7.62 -24.36 9.82
N ASN A 59 6.44 -24.98 9.86
CA ASN A 59 6.35 -26.44 9.82
C ASN A 59 6.26 -26.90 8.36
N ALA A 60 6.63 -28.16 8.09
CA ALA A 60 6.62 -28.71 6.74
C ALA A 60 5.24 -28.62 6.04
N GLU A 61 4.15 -28.58 6.82
CA GLU A 61 2.80 -28.39 6.28
C GLU A 61 2.55 -26.97 5.75
N GLU A 62 3.12 -25.96 6.40
CA GLU A 62 3.04 -24.56 5.97
C GLU A 62 3.78 -24.37 4.64
N ASP A 63 5.01 -24.87 4.53
CA ASP A 63 5.78 -24.80 3.28
C ASP A 63 5.11 -25.58 2.15
N ALA A 64 4.53 -26.75 2.44
CA ALA A 64 3.76 -27.51 1.46
C ALA A 64 2.52 -26.74 0.97
N ALA A 65 1.79 -26.09 1.89
CA ALA A 65 0.62 -25.29 1.55
C ALA A 65 1.00 -24.05 0.71
N MET A 66 2.09 -23.36 1.06
CA MET A 66 2.62 -22.26 0.24
C MET A 66 3.02 -22.73 -1.16
N LYS A 67 3.71 -23.87 -1.25
CA LYS A 67 4.09 -24.44 -2.54
C LYS A 67 2.86 -24.74 -3.40
N ALA A 68 1.81 -25.31 -2.82
CA ALA A 68 0.55 -25.57 -3.52
C ALA A 68 -0.13 -24.27 -4.00
N PHE A 69 -0.20 -23.26 -3.13
CA PHE A 69 -0.75 -21.94 -3.49
C PHE A 69 0.02 -21.27 -4.63
N ARG A 70 1.37 -21.25 -4.56
CA ARG A 70 2.22 -20.68 -5.62
C ARG A 70 2.06 -21.44 -6.94
N ALA A 71 2.00 -22.77 -6.89
CA ALA A 71 1.89 -23.63 -8.07
C ALA A 71 0.51 -23.60 -8.75
N ALA A 72 -0.56 -23.24 -8.04
CA ALA A 72 -1.90 -23.16 -8.63
C ALA A 72 -1.92 -22.18 -9.82
N PRO A 73 -2.50 -22.57 -10.97
CA PRO A 73 -2.36 -21.82 -12.21
C PRO A 73 -3.20 -20.54 -12.22
N PHE A 74 -2.73 -19.52 -12.94
CA PHE A 74 -3.50 -18.29 -13.16
C PHE A 74 -4.79 -18.51 -13.97
N THR A 75 -4.91 -19.64 -14.68
CA THR A 75 -6.14 -20.00 -15.40
C THR A 75 -7.27 -20.42 -14.46
N ASP A 76 -6.97 -20.79 -13.21
CA ASP A 76 -7.95 -21.09 -12.17
C ASP A 76 -7.75 -20.17 -10.96
N MET A 77 -7.94 -18.86 -11.21
CA MET A 77 -7.86 -17.85 -10.16
C MET A 77 -8.80 -18.10 -8.98
N PRO A 78 -10.05 -18.54 -9.14
CA PRO A 78 -10.90 -18.89 -8.00
C PRO A 78 -10.26 -19.94 -7.08
N LYS A 79 -9.72 -21.03 -7.65
CA LYS A 79 -9.04 -22.05 -6.83
C LYS A 79 -7.75 -21.54 -6.22
N LYS A 80 -6.95 -20.78 -6.96
CA LYS A 80 -5.71 -20.17 -6.44
C LYS A 80 -6.02 -19.24 -5.26
N ASN A 81 -7.02 -18.36 -5.39
CA ASN A 81 -7.42 -17.46 -4.32
C ASN A 81 -7.94 -18.23 -3.10
N GLN A 82 -8.72 -19.30 -3.31
CA GLN A 82 -9.16 -20.16 -2.20
C GLN A 82 -7.99 -20.76 -1.42
N LEU A 83 -6.95 -21.25 -2.11
CA LEU A 83 -5.76 -21.79 -1.44
C LEU A 83 -5.03 -20.72 -0.61
N GLY A 84 -4.98 -19.46 -1.07
CA GLY A 84 -4.41 -18.36 -0.31
C GLY A 84 -5.24 -18.00 0.93
N GLU A 85 -6.57 -17.95 0.80
CA GLU A 85 -7.48 -17.72 1.94
C GLU A 85 -7.38 -18.85 2.97
N ASP A 86 -7.39 -20.11 2.53
CA ASP A 86 -7.21 -21.28 3.39
C ASP A 86 -5.87 -21.23 4.12
N PHE A 87 -4.80 -20.77 3.44
CA PHE A 87 -3.48 -20.62 4.02
C PHE A 87 -3.47 -19.61 5.17
N VAL A 88 -3.96 -18.39 4.96
CA VAL A 88 -3.95 -17.35 6.00
C VAL A 88 -4.90 -17.65 7.15
N GLN A 89 -5.96 -18.45 6.90
CA GLN A 89 -6.85 -18.95 7.95
C GLN A 89 -6.18 -20.06 8.78
N LYS A 90 -5.51 -21.03 8.14
CA LYS A 90 -4.85 -22.14 8.84
C LYS A 90 -3.58 -21.70 9.58
N TYR A 91 -2.85 -20.73 9.02
CA TYR A 91 -1.56 -20.28 9.55
C TYR A 91 -1.58 -18.77 9.89
N PRO A 92 -2.35 -18.34 10.90
CA PRO A 92 -2.54 -16.93 11.22
C PRO A 92 -1.28 -16.23 11.75
N GLN A 93 -0.21 -16.96 12.06
CA GLN A 93 1.10 -16.43 12.48
C GLN A 93 2.21 -16.67 11.45
N SER A 94 1.86 -17.14 10.25
CA SER A 94 2.82 -17.43 9.19
C SER A 94 3.62 -16.19 8.78
N ARG A 95 4.91 -16.42 8.47
CA ARG A 95 5.78 -15.42 7.85
C ARG A 95 5.38 -15.08 6.41
N TYR A 96 4.64 -15.95 5.74
CA TYR A 96 4.22 -15.77 4.35
C TYR A 96 2.94 -14.94 4.21
N ARG A 97 2.30 -14.51 5.31
CA ARG A 97 1.01 -13.79 5.25
C ARG A 97 1.04 -12.56 4.34
N ALA A 98 2.09 -11.74 4.43
CA ALA A 98 2.24 -10.55 3.57
C ALA A 98 2.31 -10.96 2.09
N GLU A 99 3.15 -11.94 1.74
CA GLU A 99 3.25 -12.46 0.38
C GLU A 99 1.91 -13.03 -0.12
N VAL A 100 1.20 -13.79 0.72
CA VAL A 100 -0.09 -14.37 0.35
C VAL A 100 -1.13 -13.28 0.11
N TYR A 101 -1.23 -12.29 0.99
CA TYR A 101 -2.15 -11.17 0.76
C TYR A 101 -1.78 -10.37 -0.50
N ALA A 102 -0.51 -10.08 -0.76
CA ALA A 102 -0.07 -9.40 -2.00
C ALA A 102 -0.41 -10.20 -3.27
N MET A 103 -0.36 -11.54 -3.20
CA MET A 103 -0.82 -12.40 -4.28
C MET A 103 -2.34 -12.42 -4.42
N LEU A 104 -3.09 -12.42 -3.31
CA LEU A 104 -4.56 -12.32 -3.30
C LEU A 104 -5.06 -10.98 -3.83
N VAL A 105 -4.37 -9.86 -3.54
CA VAL A 105 -4.69 -8.54 -4.12
C VAL A 105 -4.71 -8.63 -5.65
N ARG A 106 -3.63 -9.13 -6.25
CA ARG A 106 -3.53 -9.31 -7.71
C ARG A 106 -4.56 -10.32 -8.22
N GLY A 107 -4.76 -11.40 -7.49
CA GLY A 107 -5.67 -12.46 -7.87
C GLY A 107 -7.16 -12.08 -7.83
N TYR A 108 -7.58 -11.23 -6.89
CA TYR A 108 -8.93 -10.70 -6.85
C TYR A 108 -9.13 -9.56 -7.85
N LEU A 109 -8.10 -8.74 -8.08
CA LEU A 109 -8.13 -7.72 -9.13
C LEU A 109 -8.35 -8.33 -10.51
N SER A 110 -7.64 -9.42 -10.85
CA SER A 110 -7.72 -10.04 -12.19
C SER A 110 -9.10 -10.61 -12.52
N ILE A 111 -9.93 -10.90 -11.52
CA ILE A 111 -11.31 -11.37 -11.68
C ILE A 111 -12.33 -10.29 -11.25
N ASN A 112 -11.91 -9.04 -11.16
CA ASN A 112 -12.73 -7.87 -10.83
C ASN A 112 -13.50 -7.96 -9.49
N GLN A 113 -12.98 -8.71 -8.50
CA GLN A 113 -13.54 -8.78 -7.15
C GLN A 113 -12.92 -7.71 -6.24
N VAL A 114 -13.19 -6.45 -6.52
CA VAL A 114 -12.52 -5.30 -5.89
C VAL A 114 -12.78 -5.21 -4.38
N ASP A 115 -13.93 -5.65 -3.87
CA ASP A 115 -14.21 -5.65 -2.42
C ASP A 115 -13.33 -6.63 -1.65
N LYS A 116 -13.09 -7.82 -2.22
CA LYS A 116 -12.17 -8.80 -1.64
C LYS A 116 -10.73 -8.34 -1.78
N MET A 117 -10.38 -7.79 -2.94
CA MET A 117 -9.08 -7.17 -3.21
C MET A 117 -8.76 -6.11 -2.15
N GLU A 118 -9.70 -5.21 -1.86
CA GLU A 118 -9.54 -4.21 -0.81
C GLU A 118 -9.35 -4.87 0.56
N THR A 119 -10.18 -5.84 0.91
CA THR A 119 -10.11 -6.52 2.22
C THR A 119 -8.74 -7.17 2.46
N VAL A 120 -8.19 -7.89 1.48
CA VAL A 120 -6.87 -8.52 1.61
C VAL A 120 -5.75 -7.51 1.48
N GLY A 121 -5.91 -6.46 0.67
CA GLY A 121 -4.93 -5.39 0.52
C GLY A 121 -4.72 -4.60 1.80
N GLU A 122 -5.77 -4.34 2.58
CA GLU A 122 -5.62 -3.71 3.90
C GLU A 122 -4.83 -4.58 4.87
N LYS A 123 -5.03 -5.90 4.82
CA LYS A 123 -4.26 -6.84 5.65
C LYS A 123 -2.80 -6.91 5.21
N GLU A 124 -2.54 -6.83 3.90
CA GLU A 124 -1.19 -6.75 3.34
C GLU A 124 -0.47 -5.48 3.81
N ILE A 125 -1.07 -4.32 3.60
CA ILE A 125 -0.49 -3.01 3.92
C ILE A 125 -0.23 -2.88 5.43
N ALA A 126 -1.09 -3.47 6.28
CA ALA A 126 -0.85 -3.52 7.72
C ALA A 126 0.40 -4.33 8.11
N LEU A 127 0.78 -5.34 7.32
CA LEU A 127 1.97 -6.17 7.53
C LEU A 127 3.20 -5.60 6.82
N ASN A 128 3.01 -4.99 5.66
CA ASN A 128 4.06 -4.46 4.81
C ASN A 128 3.63 -3.09 4.21
N PRO A 129 3.76 -2.00 4.99
CA PRO A 129 3.27 -0.68 4.58
C PRO A 129 4.04 -0.05 3.41
N ASN A 130 5.10 -0.71 2.93
CA ASN A 130 5.95 -0.25 1.84
C ASN A 130 5.92 -1.14 0.59
N ASP A 131 4.93 -2.03 0.45
CA ASP A 131 4.67 -2.70 -0.83
C ASP A 131 4.14 -1.68 -1.86
N ALA A 132 5.04 -1.10 -2.64
CA ALA A 132 4.70 -0.13 -3.67
C ALA A 132 3.70 -0.67 -4.71
N GLN A 133 3.74 -1.98 -5.01
CA GLN A 133 2.84 -2.59 -5.99
C GLN A 133 1.42 -2.70 -5.42
N THR A 134 1.28 -3.21 -4.20
CA THR A 134 -0.03 -3.30 -3.53
C THR A 134 -0.63 -1.92 -3.32
N LEU A 135 0.16 -0.94 -2.88
CA LEU A 135 -0.26 0.45 -2.76
C LEU A 135 -0.75 1.04 -4.11
N ALA A 136 -0.02 0.84 -5.21
CA ALA A 136 -0.43 1.34 -6.52
C ALA A 136 -1.71 0.67 -7.05
N ILE A 137 -1.87 -0.64 -6.81
CA ILE A 137 -3.10 -1.37 -7.16
C ILE A 137 -4.29 -0.81 -6.38
N MET A 138 -4.16 -0.67 -5.07
CA MET A 138 -5.22 -0.13 -4.21
C MET A 138 -5.54 1.32 -4.61
N GLY A 139 -4.52 2.15 -4.80
CA GLY A 139 -4.65 3.54 -5.21
C GLY A 139 -5.41 3.73 -6.54
N SER A 140 -5.19 2.84 -7.51
CA SER A 140 -5.86 2.92 -8.82
C SER A 140 -7.22 2.23 -8.88
N ALA A 141 -7.43 1.12 -8.16
CA ALA A 141 -8.64 0.32 -8.24
C ALA A 141 -9.80 0.90 -7.40
N LEU A 142 -9.51 1.38 -6.19
CA LEU A 142 -10.54 1.90 -5.28
C LEU A 142 -11.41 3.03 -5.87
N PRO A 143 -10.86 4.06 -6.54
CA PRO A 143 -11.66 5.17 -7.07
C PRO A 143 -12.41 4.80 -8.38
N ARG A 144 -12.00 3.73 -9.05
CA ARG A 144 -12.63 3.25 -10.31
C ARG A 144 -14.02 2.68 -10.06
N VAL A 145 -14.18 1.87 -9.02
CA VAL A 145 -15.44 1.18 -8.69
C VAL A 145 -16.44 2.05 -7.93
N MET A 146 -16.08 3.29 -7.61
CA MET A 146 -16.96 4.21 -6.91
C MET A 146 -18.21 4.53 -7.73
N ASN A 147 -19.34 4.57 -7.03
CA ASN A 147 -20.65 4.95 -7.57
C ASN A 147 -21.42 5.78 -6.53
N ALA A 148 -22.66 6.18 -6.86
CA ALA A 148 -23.48 7.03 -6.00
C ALA A 148 -23.78 6.43 -4.62
N SER A 149 -23.71 5.09 -4.48
CA SER A 149 -23.97 4.37 -3.23
C SER A 149 -22.69 4.04 -2.45
N THR A 150 -21.51 4.47 -2.91
CA THR A 150 -20.26 4.21 -2.20
C THR A 150 -20.28 4.89 -0.82
N PRO A 151 -20.06 4.14 0.28
CA PRO A 151 -19.99 4.72 1.61
C PRO A 151 -18.73 5.56 1.77
N GLU A 152 -18.84 6.66 2.52
CA GLU A 152 -17.73 7.58 2.82
C GLU A 152 -16.85 7.91 1.59
N PRO A 153 -17.42 8.39 0.46
CA PRO A 153 -16.71 8.45 -0.81
C PRO A 153 -15.45 9.32 -0.75
N GLN A 154 -15.46 10.39 0.06
CA GLN A 154 -14.26 11.23 0.23
C GLN A 154 -13.12 10.51 0.94
N LYS A 155 -13.43 9.75 2.00
CA LYS A 155 -12.45 8.92 2.72
C LYS A 155 -11.84 7.85 1.82
N ARG A 156 -12.64 7.26 0.92
CA ARG A 156 -12.15 6.33 -0.09
C ARG A 156 -11.20 7.00 -1.08
N LEU A 157 -11.51 8.23 -1.52
CA LEU A 157 -10.63 9.02 -2.38
C LEU A 157 -9.34 9.44 -1.66
N ASP A 158 -9.41 9.85 -0.39
CA ASP A 158 -8.24 10.20 0.42
C ASP A 158 -7.29 9.01 0.56
N LYS A 159 -7.86 7.83 0.85
CA LYS A 159 -7.11 6.58 0.95
C LYS A 159 -6.42 6.20 -0.36
N ALA A 160 -7.16 6.27 -1.47
CA ALA A 160 -6.61 6.02 -2.81
C ALA A 160 -5.47 6.98 -3.18
N GLU A 161 -5.62 8.27 -2.84
CA GLU A 161 -4.59 9.29 -3.04
C GLU A 161 -3.34 9.00 -2.21
N GLN A 162 -3.51 8.69 -0.91
CA GLN A 162 -2.40 8.36 -0.02
C GLN A 162 -1.62 7.15 -0.51
N TYR A 163 -2.30 6.07 -0.91
CA TYR A 163 -1.64 4.88 -1.44
C TYR A 163 -0.87 5.17 -2.73
N SER A 164 -1.47 5.92 -3.65
CA SER A 164 -0.82 6.29 -4.91
C SER A 164 0.43 7.15 -4.68
N LYS A 165 0.34 8.17 -3.80
CA LYS A 165 1.51 9.00 -3.43
C LYS A 165 2.60 8.16 -2.78
N ARG A 166 2.22 7.31 -1.82
CA ARG A 166 3.19 6.46 -1.11
C ARG A 166 3.91 5.49 -2.05
N ALA A 167 3.21 4.89 -3.00
CA ALA A 167 3.82 4.03 -4.01
C ALA A 167 4.91 4.78 -4.83
N LEU A 168 4.63 6.02 -5.25
CA LEU A 168 5.58 6.85 -5.99
C LEU A 168 6.77 7.30 -5.14
N GLU A 169 6.56 7.58 -3.85
CA GLU A 169 7.64 7.91 -2.91
C GLU A 169 8.61 6.74 -2.68
N ILE A 170 8.08 5.51 -2.62
CA ILE A 170 8.89 4.29 -2.40
C ILE A 170 9.63 3.89 -3.68
N MET A 171 9.05 4.13 -4.84
CA MET A 171 9.60 3.69 -6.12
C MET A 171 11.10 3.96 -6.32
N PRO A 172 11.62 5.19 -6.11
CA PRO A 172 13.04 5.47 -6.28
C PRO A 172 13.94 4.74 -5.28
N THR A 173 13.42 4.33 -4.11
CA THR A 173 14.20 3.67 -3.05
C THR A 173 14.27 2.16 -3.20
N LEU A 174 13.48 1.57 -4.12
CA LEU A 174 13.50 0.13 -4.35
C LEU A 174 14.85 -0.32 -4.90
N SER A 175 15.39 -1.38 -4.30
CA SER A 175 16.57 -2.10 -4.79
C SER A 175 16.14 -3.22 -5.73
N LYS A 176 16.94 -3.43 -6.78
CA LYS A 176 16.71 -4.51 -7.75
C LYS A 176 16.90 -5.86 -7.06
N PRO A 177 15.94 -6.81 -7.19
CA PRO A 177 16.18 -8.19 -6.77
C PRO A 177 17.36 -8.82 -7.52
N GLU A 178 18.14 -9.67 -6.86
CA GLU A 178 19.35 -10.26 -7.46
C GLU A 178 19.02 -11.05 -8.74
N GLU A 179 17.87 -11.73 -8.74
CA GLU A 179 17.41 -12.62 -9.80
C GLU A 179 16.74 -11.89 -10.98
N MET A 180 16.58 -10.56 -10.89
CA MET A 180 15.91 -9.75 -11.90
C MET A 180 16.92 -8.98 -12.76
N SER A 181 16.72 -8.92 -14.08
CA SER A 181 17.53 -8.04 -14.93
C SER A 181 17.19 -6.56 -14.69
N ASP A 182 18.13 -5.66 -15.03
CA ASP A 182 17.88 -4.21 -14.92
C ASP A 182 16.66 -3.77 -15.75
N ALA A 183 16.50 -4.35 -16.94
CA ALA A 183 15.38 -4.05 -17.83
C ALA A 183 14.03 -4.49 -17.24
N GLU A 184 13.95 -5.68 -16.65
CA GLU A 184 12.74 -6.16 -15.98
C GLU A 184 12.42 -5.32 -14.75
N PHE A 185 13.44 -4.91 -14.00
CA PHE A 185 13.26 -4.07 -12.83
C PHE A 185 12.75 -2.69 -13.18
N LEU A 186 13.36 -2.02 -14.17
CA LEU A 186 12.89 -0.73 -14.66
C LEU A 186 11.46 -0.84 -15.19
N LYS A 187 11.15 -1.88 -15.98
CA LYS A 187 9.80 -2.13 -16.47
C LYS A 187 8.80 -2.31 -15.32
N ALA A 188 9.13 -3.07 -14.29
CA ALA A 188 8.26 -3.26 -13.12
C ALA A 188 8.03 -1.94 -12.35
N LYS A 189 9.06 -1.10 -12.24
CA LYS A 189 8.94 0.24 -11.64
C LYS A 189 8.05 1.16 -12.46
N ASP A 190 8.21 1.17 -13.78
CA ASP A 190 7.41 1.98 -14.69
C ASP A 190 5.94 1.54 -14.65
N GLN A 191 5.67 0.23 -14.70
CA GLN A 191 4.30 -0.31 -14.59
C GLN A 191 3.63 0.05 -13.26
N THR A 192 4.37 -0.05 -12.16
CA THR A 192 3.83 0.30 -10.83
C THR A 192 3.60 1.81 -10.69
N SER A 193 4.52 2.62 -11.23
CA SER A 193 4.38 4.07 -11.27
C SER A 193 3.20 4.50 -12.15
N ALA A 194 3.00 3.86 -13.29
CA ALA A 194 1.87 4.11 -14.17
C ALA A 194 0.53 3.88 -13.46
N LEU A 195 0.42 2.79 -12.68
CA LEU A 195 -0.76 2.52 -11.84
C LEU A 195 -0.95 3.62 -10.78
N ALA A 196 0.10 4.04 -10.10
CA ALA A 196 0.00 5.08 -9.08
C ALA A 196 -0.41 6.44 -9.66
N TYR A 197 0.18 6.86 -10.78
CA TYR A 197 -0.24 8.08 -11.49
C TYR A 197 -1.67 7.99 -12.01
N SER A 198 -2.09 6.83 -12.51
CA SER A 198 -3.49 6.54 -12.86
C SER A 198 -4.42 6.75 -11.66
N GLY A 199 -4.06 6.22 -10.48
CA GLY A 199 -4.81 6.44 -9.24
C GLY A 199 -4.97 7.93 -8.89
N LEU A 200 -3.88 8.71 -8.93
CA LEU A 200 -3.92 10.15 -8.70
C LEU A 200 -4.81 10.89 -9.69
N GLY A 201 -4.69 10.55 -10.99
CA GLY A 201 -5.52 11.14 -12.04
C GLY A 201 -7.01 10.88 -11.82
N ILE A 202 -7.38 9.64 -11.46
CA ILE A 202 -8.78 9.27 -11.22
C ILE A 202 -9.30 9.96 -9.96
N VAL A 203 -8.50 10.06 -8.89
CA VAL A 203 -8.90 10.80 -7.68
C VAL A 203 -9.15 12.27 -8.01
N ALA A 204 -8.22 12.93 -8.71
CA ALA A 204 -8.39 14.33 -9.11
C ALA A 204 -9.63 14.52 -10.00
N PHE A 205 -9.84 13.62 -10.97
CA PHE A 205 -11.02 13.61 -11.83
C PHE A 205 -12.33 13.46 -11.05
N ARG A 206 -12.40 12.50 -10.11
CA ARG A 206 -13.57 12.26 -9.24
C ARG A 206 -13.87 13.46 -8.34
N ARG A 207 -12.88 14.29 -8.04
CA ARG A 207 -13.00 15.55 -7.30
C ARG A 207 -13.22 16.76 -8.20
N SER A 208 -13.47 16.54 -9.50
CA SER A 208 -13.65 17.57 -10.52
C SER A 208 -12.46 18.53 -10.66
N ARG A 209 -11.26 18.11 -10.22
CA ARG A 209 -10.00 18.84 -10.41
C ARG A 209 -9.35 18.40 -11.71
N PHE A 210 -10.02 18.73 -12.82
CA PHE A 210 -9.63 18.23 -14.15
C PHE A 210 -8.23 18.69 -14.56
N ALA A 211 -7.86 19.95 -14.28
CA ALA A 211 -6.51 20.45 -14.57
C ALA A 211 -5.41 19.69 -13.81
N GLU A 212 -5.68 19.25 -12.58
CA GLU A 212 -4.73 18.42 -11.79
C GLU A 212 -4.69 16.97 -12.29
N ALA A 213 -5.80 16.48 -12.86
CA ALA A 213 -5.90 15.11 -13.37
C ALA A 213 -5.05 14.89 -14.64
N ILE A 214 -4.99 15.90 -15.53
CA ILE A 214 -4.28 15.85 -16.81
C ILE A 214 -2.83 15.37 -16.67
N PRO A 215 -1.93 16.03 -15.91
CA PRO A 215 -0.53 15.63 -15.84
C PRO A 215 -0.34 14.24 -15.24
N ASN A 216 -1.24 13.81 -14.34
CA ASN A 216 -1.21 12.47 -13.78
C ASN A 216 -1.56 11.40 -14.82
N PHE A 217 -2.61 11.61 -15.63
CA PHE A 217 -2.92 10.69 -16.72
C PHE A 217 -1.85 10.66 -17.79
N GLU A 218 -1.28 11.81 -18.17
CA GLU A 218 -0.18 11.89 -19.13
C GLU A 218 1.04 11.08 -18.67
N GLN A 219 1.41 11.20 -17.38
CA GLN A 219 2.52 10.44 -16.83
C GLN A 219 2.22 8.94 -16.76
N ALA A 220 0.99 8.55 -16.42
CA ALA A 220 0.56 7.14 -16.46
C ALA A 220 0.68 6.55 -17.87
N ILE A 221 0.19 7.27 -18.88
CA ILE A 221 0.22 6.85 -20.29
C ILE A 221 1.66 6.79 -20.81
N LYS A 222 2.53 7.72 -20.40
CA LYS A 222 3.94 7.77 -20.81
C LYS A 222 4.73 6.55 -20.33
N LEU A 223 4.43 6.08 -19.13
CA LEU A 223 5.13 4.95 -18.48
C LEU A 223 4.58 3.58 -18.91
N ASP A 224 3.37 3.54 -19.47
CA ASP A 224 2.71 2.30 -19.85
C ASP A 224 2.91 2.01 -21.35
N PRO A 225 3.62 0.94 -21.74
CA PRO A 225 3.75 0.55 -23.14
C PRO A 225 2.43 0.08 -23.76
N THR A 226 1.44 -0.24 -22.94
CA THR A 226 0.09 -0.67 -23.34
C THR A 226 -0.97 0.11 -22.54
N PRO A 227 -1.11 1.43 -22.79
CA PRO A 227 -1.91 2.31 -21.95
C PRO A 227 -3.32 1.80 -21.72
N ASP A 228 -3.75 1.80 -20.47
CA ASP A 228 -5.14 1.56 -20.09
C ASP A 228 -6.09 2.55 -20.81
N PRO A 229 -7.07 2.07 -21.60
CA PRO A 229 -8.01 2.93 -22.32
C PRO A 229 -8.83 3.83 -21.38
N VAL A 230 -9.00 3.46 -20.10
CA VAL A 230 -9.65 4.32 -19.10
C VAL A 230 -8.83 5.60 -18.86
N ASN A 231 -7.50 5.51 -18.80
CA ASN A 231 -6.65 6.69 -18.59
C ASN A 231 -6.73 7.65 -19.78
N LEU A 232 -6.74 7.11 -21.01
CA LEU A 232 -6.89 7.91 -22.23
C LEU A 232 -8.27 8.57 -22.32
N TYR A 233 -9.33 7.84 -21.96
CA TYR A 233 -10.69 8.36 -21.91
C TYR A 233 -10.84 9.49 -20.89
N LEU A 234 -10.34 9.29 -19.67
CA LEU A 234 -10.40 10.29 -18.60
C LEU A 234 -9.48 11.49 -18.87
N LEU A 235 -8.35 11.30 -19.56
CA LEU A 235 -7.54 12.40 -20.07
C LEU A 235 -8.32 13.22 -21.09
N GLY A 236 -9.03 12.58 -22.02
CA GLY A 236 -9.89 13.26 -22.99
C GLY A 236 -10.98 14.10 -22.32
N LEU A 237 -11.70 13.51 -21.36
CA LEU A 237 -12.72 14.22 -20.60
C LEU A 237 -12.12 15.37 -19.76
N SER A 238 -10.95 15.16 -19.15
CA SER A 238 -10.31 16.20 -18.34
C SER A 238 -9.94 17.41 -19.20
N ASN A 239 -9.34 17.17 -20.37
CA ASN A 239 -8.99 18.21 -21.34
C ASN A 239 -10.23 18.92 -21.88
N GLU A 240 -11.32 18.21 -22.18
CA GLU A 240 -12.57 18.83 -22.63
C GLU A 240 -13.13 19.77 -21.55
N LYS A 241 -13.12 19.33 -20.28
CA LYS A 241 -13.61 20.12 -19.13
C LYS A 241 -12.72 21.33 -18.81
N THR A 242 -11.47 21.34 -19.28
CA THR A 242 -10.56 22.49 -19.20
C THR A 242 -10.47 23.27 -20.51
N SER A 243 -11.35 22.97 -21.48
CA SER A 243 -11.38 23.62 -22.80
C SER A 243 -10.09 23.45 -23.62
N HIS A 244 -9.33 22.39 -23.37
CA HIS A 244 -8.20 21.93 -24.19
C HIS A 244 -8.72 20.96 -25.26
N PHE A 245 -9.51 21.48 -26.20
CA PHE A 245 -10.32 20.64 -27.11
C PHE A 245 -9.49 19.80 -28.09
N ASP A 246 -8.34 20.32 -28.55
CA ASP A 246 -7.45 19.58 -29.45
C ASP A 246 -6.79 18.40 -28.73
N GLU A 247 -6.32 18.61 -27.51
CA GLU A 247 -5.77 17.58 -26.63
C GLU A 247 -6.83 16.53 -26.28
N ALA A 248 -8.06 16.97 -26.01
CA ALA A 248 -9.19 16.09 -25.75
C ALA A 248 -9.46 15.17 -26.96
N ALA A 249 -9.56 15.75 -28.16
CA ALA A 249 -9.76 14.99 -29.39
C ALA A 249 -8.62 13.99 -29.64
N ALA A 250 -7.37 14.38 -29.37
CA ALA A 250 -6.21 13.51 -29.52
C ALA A 250 -6.23 12.34 -28.52
N ALA A 251 -6.54 12.59 -27.24
CA ALA A 251 -6.63 11.56 -26.22
C ALA A 251 -7.77 10.57 -26.51
N PHE A 252 -8.95 11.06 -26.89
CA PHE A 252 -10.07 10.21 -27.31
C PHE A 252 -9.75 9.40 -28.57
N THR A 253 -9.05 9.97 -29.55
CA THR A 253 -8.64 9.24 -30.75
C THR A 253 -7.71 8.07 -30.40
N LYS A 254 -6.74 8.29 -29.50
CA LYS A 254 -5.87 7.22 -28.98
C LYS A 254 -6.67 6.16 -28.23
N CYS A 255 -7.63 6.56 -27.40
CA CYS A 255 -8.53 5.61 -26.72
C CYS A 255 -9.34 4.76 -27.73
N ALA A 256 -9.92 5.38 -28.76
CA ALA A 256 -10.72 4.69 -29.78
C ALA A 256 -9.93 3.69 -30.64
N ALA A 257 -8.59 3.86 -30.70
CA ALA A 257 -7.71 2.92 -31.38
C ALA A 257 -7.51 1.61 -30.61
N ILE A 258 -7.88 1.54 -29.32
CA ILE A 258 -7.79 0.34 -28.50
C ILE A 258 -9.12 -0.44 -28.60
N PRO A 259 -9.13 -1.67 -29.14
CA PRO A 259 -10.34 -2.49 -29.19
C PRO A 259 -10.87 -2.78 -27.78
N GLY A 260 -12.17 -2.56 -27.54
CA GLY A 260 -12.79 -2.82 -26.25
C GLY A 260 -14.05 -2.00 -26.01
N GLY A 261 -14.62 -2.12 -24.80
CA GLY A 261 -15.90 -1.50 -24.45
C GLY A 261 -15.92 0.03 -24.53
N LEU A 262 -14.76 0.70 -24.45
CA LEU A 262 -14.67 2.16 -24.57
C LEU A 262 -14.51 2.66 -26.01
N GLN A 263 -14.26 1.79 -26.99
CA GLN A 263 -13.92 2.20 -28.35
C GLN A 263 -14.95 3.14 -28.97
N THR A 264 -16.24 2.76 -28.93
CA THR A 264 -17.32 3.58 -29.49
C THR A 264 -17.48 4.89 -28.72
N THR A 265 -17.45 4.84 -27.38
CA THR A 265 -17.55 6.03 -26.52
C THR A 265 -16.42 7.03 -26.80
N CYS A 266 -15.20 6.53 -26.97
CA CYS A 266 -14.04 7.36 -27.30
C CYS A 266 -14.13 7.93 -28.72
N LYS A 267 -14.69 7.19 -29.68
CA LYS A 267 -14.94 7.74 -31.02
C LYS A 267 -15.90 8.92 -30.97
N THR A 268 -17.03 8.77 -30.26
CA THR A 268 -17.99 9.86 -30.05
C THR A 268 -17.35 11.07 -29.36
N GLY A 269 -16.59 10.84 -28.28
CA GLY A 269 -15.89 11.92 -27.58
C GLY A 269 -14.88 12.65 -28.47
N ALA A 270 -14.17 11.94 -29.36
CA ALA A 270 -13.25 12.57 -30.31
C ALA A 270 -13.98 13.50 -31.31
N ASP A 271 -15.15 13.10 -31.79
CA ASP A 271 -15.95 13.89 -32.73
C ASP A 271 -16.57 15.11 -32.04
N GLU A 272 -17.04 14.96 -30.80
CA GLU A 272 -17.56 16.04 -29.96
C GLU A 272 -16.47 17.07 -29.63
N ALA A 273 -15.30 16.63 -29.17
CA ALA A 273 -14.17 17.50 -28.85
C ALA A 273 -13.72 18.33 -30.07
N LYS A 274 -13.65 17.71 -31.27
CA LYS A 274 -13.35 18.44 -32.52
C LYS A 274 -14.39 19.52 -32.81
N LYS A 275 -15.68 19.20 -32.67
CA LYS A 275 -16.75 20.19 -32.88
C LYS A 275 -16.63 21.36 -31.89
N LEU A 276 -16.33 21.08 -30.63
CA LEU A 276 -16.09 22.12 -29.62
C LEU A 276 -14.91 23.02 -30.02
N GLY A 277 -13.79 22.45 -30.45
CA GLY A 277 -12.62 23.22 -30.90
C GLY A 277 -12.87 24.14 -32.11
N THR A 278 -13.86 23.83 -32.95
CA THR A 278 -14.27 24.71 -34.07
C THR A 278 -15.23 25.84 -33.65
N THR A 279 -15.90 25.70 -32.49
CA THR A 279 -16.97 26.61 -32.06
C THR A 279 -16.62 27.41 -30.81
N GLN A 280 -15.55 27.04 -30.10
CA GLN A 280 -15.11 27.66 -28.85
C GLN A 280 -13.60 27.90 -28.90
N LEU A 281 -13.13 28.92 -28.18
CA LEU A 281 -11.70 29.16 -28.04
C LEU A 281 -11.11 28.15 -27.06
N SER A 282 -10.03 27.48 -27.47
CA SER A 282 -9.26 26.63 -26.58
C SER A 282 -8.58 27.46 -25.48
N ALA A 283 -8.53 26.92 -24.27
CA ALA A 283 -7.76 27.54 -23.19
C ALA A 283 -6.26 27.49 -23.50
N PRO A 284 -5.45 28.48 -23.04
CA PRO A 284 -4.00 28.37 -23.10
C PRO A 284 -3.50 27.12 -22.37
N LYS A 285 -2.37 26.58 -22.84
CA LYS A 285 -1.65 25.48 -22.18
C LYS A 285 -0.94 25.97 -20.93
#